data_AF-A0A382P410-F1
#
_entry.id   AF-A0A382P410-F1
#
_cell.length_a   1.000
_cell.length_b   1.000
_cell.length_c   1.000
_cell.angle_alpha   90.00
_cell.angle_beta   90.00
_cell.angle_gamma   90.00
#
_symmetry.space_group_name_H-M   'P 1'
#
loop_
_entity.id
_entity.type
_entity.pdbx_description
1 polymer ?
#
loop_
_entity_poly.entity_id
_entity_poly.type
_entity_poly.pdbx_seq_one_letter_code
_entity_poly.pdbx_strand_id
1 'polypeptide(L)'
;IQFRGIDAELESSVSNLPGFVSAGGLLALGEQKFGVLLGAELAVALDVVTGDKITLVLPSVTYTPAGPSMTTRRLKVVGIFEVGADLDKNLMLLRLHDAMKLKRQTHVDSLTLKFTDLFRAPEILHDLSLSSSQEVFGVSWMRQNGNLYDAIQTQKATMFLLLMVLVAVAAFNLVSNLVMTVDDNQSEIAILKTMGASNRDVLIVFIAHGLMVSMVGLLLGLLVGIALTSSLGIIYNFLTNALSLDLMSEYFIRYLPTDIRFEDVGMIGLVSFIVCSLATFFPASKAARTNPVEILAHEH
;
A
#
# COMPACT_ATOMS: atom_id res chain seq x y z
N ILE A 1 -1.43 6.28 29.03
CA ILE A 1 -1.22 7.58 28.36
C ILE A 1 0.27 7.82 28.19
N GLN A 2 0.73 7.96 26.95
CA GLN A 2 2.08 8.34 26.58
C GLN A 2 2.10 9.83 26.22
N PHE A 3 3.15 10.54 26.62
CA PHE A 3 3.34 11.93 26.23
C PHE A 3 4.59 12.11 25.37
N ARG A 4 4.49 12.94 24.34
CA ARG A 4 5.56 13.21 23.39
C ARG A 4 5.75 14.71 23.21
N GLY A 5 7.01 15.15 23.28
CA GLY A 5 7.40 16.51 22.93
C GLY A 5 7.63 16.62 21.43
N ILE A 6 7.02 17.61 20.79
CA ILE A 6 7.20 17.90 19.36
C ILE A 6 7.61 19.35 19.15
N ASP A 7 8.36 19.57 18.07
CA ASP A 7 8.55 20.88 17.49
C ASP A 7 7.49 21.06 16.41
N ALA A 8 6.65 22.09 16.54
CA ALA A 8 5.49 22.28 15.67
C ALA A 8 5.86 22.51 14.19
N GLU A 9 7.00 23.17 13.94
CA GLU A 9 7.46 23.45 12.58
C GLU A 9 8.02 22.18 11.94
N LEU A 10 8.87 21.45 12.67
CA LEU A 10 9.47 20.22 12.16
C LEU A 10 8.46 19.08 12.04
N GLU A 11 7.48 18.97 12.94
CA GLU A 11 6.46 17.92 12.90
C GLU A 11 5.67 17.95 11.59
N SER A 12 5.40 19.16 11.06
CA SER A 12 4.68 19.34 9.79
C SER A 12 5.43 18.77 8.58
N SER A 13 6.76 18.61 8.68
CA SER A 13 7.57 18.03 7.61
C SER A 13 7.58 16.49 7.62
N VAL A 14 7.33 15.89 8.79
CA VAL A 14 7.45 14.43 8.99
C VAL A 14 6.10 13.74 9.20
N SER A 15 5.04 14.49 9.50
CA SER A 15 3.74 13.97 9.89
C SER A 15 2.59 14.73 9.21
N ASN A 16 1.52 13.99 8.89
CA ASN A 16 0.27 14.57 8.38
C ASN A 16 -0.67 15.03 9.52
N LEU A 17 -0.24 14.90 10.78
CA LEU A 17 -0.98 15.32 11.98
C LEU A 17 -1.60 16.73 11.88
N PRO A 18 -0.95 17.77 11.31
CA PRO A 18 -1.54 19.11 11.25
C PRO A 18 -2.92 19.16 10.56
N GLY A 19 -3.19 18.25 9.61
CA GLY A 19 -4.49 18.16 8.93
C GLY A 19 -5.62 17.57 9.79
N PHE A 20 -5.28 16.94 10.91
CA PHE A 20 -6.20 16.25 11.82
C PHE A 20 -6.38 16.98 13.15
N VAL A 21 -5.70 18.11 13.35
CA VAL A 21 -5.83 18.96 14.54
C VAL A 21 -6.88 20.04 14.26
N SER A 22 -7.74 20.31 15.24
CA SER A 22 -8.65 21.47 15.22
C SER A 22 -7.91 22.78 14.87
N ALA A 23 -8.52 23.61 14.01
CA ALA A 23 -7.86 24.79 13.42
C ALA A 23 -7.17 25.68 14.47
N GLY A 24 -5.88 25.95 14.27
CA GLY A 24 -5.05 26.77 15.17
C GLY A 24 -4.41 26.02 16.35
N GLY A 25 -4.78 24.77 16.63
CA GLY A 25 -4.26 24.02 17.78
C GLY A 25 -2.75 23.78 17.73
N LEU A 26 -2.17 23.52 16.56
CA LEU A 26 -0.74 23.27 16.42
C LEU A 26 0.11 24.55 16.60
N LEU A 27 -0.37 25.69 16.08
CA LEU A 27 0.26 26.99 16.31
C LEU A 27 0.16 27.39 17.79
N ALA A 28 -1.01 27.19 18.40
CA ALA A 28 -1.24 27.45 19.82
C ALA A 28 -0.34 26.59 20.73
N LEU A 29 0.00 25.36 20.32
CA LEU A 29 0.96 24.51 21.04
C LEU A 29 2.38 25.10 21.04
N GLY A 30 2.78 25.77 19.95
CA GLY A 30 4.07 26.45 19.86
C GLY A 30 4.19 27.63 20.81
N GLU A 31 3.12 28.40 20.99
CA GLU A 31 3.12 29.64 21.80
C GLU A 31 2.85 29.39 23.29
N GLN A 32 1.92 28.48 23.60
CA GLN A 32 1.45 28.24 24.97
C GLN A 32 2.42 27.37 25.77
N LYS A 33 3.05 27.95 26.80
CA LYS A 33 3.82 27.19 27.79
C LYS A 33 2.92 26.19 28.51
N PHE A 34 3.37 24.94 28.59
CA PHE A 34 2.63 23.79 29.11
C PHE A 34 1.25 23.60 28.45
N GLY A 35 1.16 23.96 27.17
CA GLY A 35 0.04 23.61 26.30
C GLY A 35 0.08 22.13 25.91
N VAL A 36 -1.10 21.55 25.68
CA VAL A 36 -1.23 20.14 25.30
C VAL A 36 -2.27 19.93 24.20
N LEU A 37 -1.92 19.10 23.22
CA LEU A 37 -2.88 18.51 22.30
C LEU A 37 -3.25 17.11 22.78
N LEU A 38 -4.54 16.84 22.83
CA LEU A 38 -5.09 15.53 23.22
C LEU A 38 -5.74 14.85 22.02
N GLY A 39 -5.63 13.53 21.97
CA GLY A 39 -6.47 12.75 21.06
C GLY A 39 -7.95 12.86 21.44
N ALA A 40 -8.84 12.78 20.44
CA ALA A 40 -10.27 12.98 20.62
C ALA A 40 -10.88 12.02 21.65
N GLU A 41 -10.57 10.73 21.57
CA GLU A 41 -11.05 9.74 22.53
C GLU A 41 -10.51 9.98 23.94
N LEU A 42 -9.25 10.41 24.08
CA LEU A 42 -8.67 10.77 25.37
C LEU A 42 -9.34 12.01 25.97
N ALA A 43 -9.66 13.01 25.15
CA ALA A 43 -10.37 14.21 25.60
C ALA A 43 -11.79 13.87 26.08
N VAL A 44 -12.51 13.00 25.36
CA VAL A 44 -13.83 12.48 25.77
C VAL A 44 -13.72 11.69 27.08
N ALA A 45 -12.75 10.79 27.20
CA ALA A 45 -12.56 9.99 28.41
C ALA A 45 -12.23 10.83 29.66
N LEU A 46 -11.60 12.00 29.47
CA LEU A 46 -11.27 12.94 30.53
C LEU A 46 -12.36 14.01 30.76
N ASP A 47 -13.41 14.03 29.94
CA ASP A 47 -14.48 15.05 29.93
C ASP A 47 -13.93 16.48 29.83
N VAL A 48 -13.04 16.72 28.86
CA VAL A 48 -12.38 18.03 28.65
C VAL A 48 -12.53 18.55 27.23
N VAL A 49 -12.59 19.87 27.10
CA VAL A 49 -12.61 20.59 25.83
C VAL A 49 -11.39 21.52 25.70
N THR A 50 -11.21 22.09 24.51
CA THR A 50 -10.15 23.08 24.27
C THR A 50 -10.33 24.28 25.20
N GLY A 51 -9.27 24.66 25.92
CA GLY A 51 -9.27 25.71 26.93
C GLY A 51 -9.18 25.20 28.37
N ASP A 52 -9.57 23.94 28.61
CA ASP A 52 -9.56 23.35 29.94
C ASP A 52 -8.15 23.06 30.47
N LYS A 53 -8.07 22.73 31.75
CA LYS A 53 -6.80 22.42 32.43
C LYS A 53 -6.82 21.00 32.97
N ILE A 54 -5.86 20.19 32.53
CA ILE A 54 -5.64 18.85 33.06
C ILE A 54 -4.43 18.83 33.99
N THR A 55 -4.38 17.85 34.90
CA THR A 55 -3.22 17.63 35.77
C THR A 55 -2.51 16.35 35.35
N LEU A 56 -1.29 16.49 34.83
CA LEU A 56 -0.41 15.36 34.56
C LEU A 56 0.29 14.94 35.85
N VAL A 57 0.11 13.67 36.22
CA VAL A 57 0.84 13.02 37.30
C VAL A 57 2.00 12.23 36.69
N LEU A 58 3.23 12.63 37.01
CA LEU A 58 4.43 11.97 36.50
C LEU A 58 4.83 10.83 37.46
N PRO A 59 5.30 9.67 36.94
CA PRO A 59 5.77 8.55 37.74
C PRO A 59 7.18 8.79 38.33
N SER A 60 7.47 10.03 38.74
CA SER A 60 8.73 10.40 39.38
C SER A 60 8.48 10.66 40.87
N VAL A 61 8.96 9.75 41.70
CA VAL A 61 8.90 9.87 43.16
C VAL A 61 10.06 10.74 43.62
N THR A 62 9.75 11.91 44.18
CA THR A 62 10.75 12.73 44.87
C THR A 62 10.59 12.52 46.37
N TYR A 63 11.66 12.13 47.05
CA TYR A 63 11.65 11.95 48.50
C TYR A 63 11.79 13.30 49.20
N THR A 64 10.81 13.66 50.01
CA THR A 64 10.84 14.85 50.86
C THR A 64 10.89 14.43 52.33
N PRO A 65 11.30 15.30 53.27
CA PRO A 65 11.24 15.02 54.71
C PRO A 65 9.82 14.65 55.22
N ALA A 66 8.78 14.99 54.46
CA ALA A 66 7.38 14.66 54.73
C ALA A 66 6.89 13.37 54.04
N GLY A 67 7.76 12.64 53.33
CA GLY A 67 7.43 11.40 52.61
C GLY A 67 7.63 11.47 51.09
N PRO A 68 7.35 10.36 50.36
CA PRO A 68 7.40 10.33 48.90
C PRO A 68 6.29 11.19 48.30
N SER A 69 6.65 12.14 47.43
CA SER A 69 5.72 12.99 46.70
C SER A 69 5.80 12.74 45.19
N MET A 70 4.65 12.72 44.51
CA MET A 70 4.57 12.60 43.06
C MET A 70 4.66 13.98 42.42
N THR A 71 5.46 14.10 41.36
CA THR A 71 5.54 15.35 40.60
C THR A 71 4.26 15.52 39.77
N THR A 72 3.46 16.54 40.07
CA THR A 72 2.29 16.91 39.27
C THR A 72 2.50 18.23 38.54
N ARG A 73 1.93 18.34 37.34
CA ARG A 73 1.99 19.54 36.50
C ARG A 73 0.65 19.81 35.84
N ARG A 74 0.21 21.07 35.92
CA ARG A 74 -1.02 21.52 35.28
C ARG A 74 -0.72 21.91 33.83
N LEU A 75 -1.47 21.33 32.90
CA LEU A 75 -1.36 21.58 31.47
C LEU A 75 -2.66 22.23 30.98
N LYS A 76 -2.58 23.07 29.94
CA LYS A 76 -3.75 23.68 29.30
C LYS A 76 -4.03 22.99 27.97
N VAL A 77 -5.24 22.49 27.76
CA VAL A 77 -5.66 21.89 26.49
C VAL A 77 -5.74 23.00 25.44
N VAL A 78 -4.86 22.97 24.44
CA VAL A 78 -4.80 23.98 23.37
C VAL A 78 -5.47 23.52 22.09
N GLY A 79 -5.78 22.23 21.99
CA GLY A 79 -6.49 21.65 20.87
C GLY A 79 -6.69 20.15 21.05
N ILE A 80 -7.57 19.62 20.21
CA ILE A 80 -7.86 18.19 20.12
C ILE A 80 -7.55 17.75 18.68
N PHE A 81 -6.94 16.58 18.54
CA PHE A 81 -6.68 15.93 17.27
C PHE A 81 -7.45 14.62 17.14
N GLU A 82 -7.82 14.26 15.92
CA GLU A 82 -8.55 13.03 15.62
C GLU A 82 -7.93 12.35 14.40
N VAL A 83 -7.09 11.34 14.65
CA VAL A 83 -6.43 10.53 13.60
C VAL A 83 -7.10 9.16 13.46
N GLY A 84 -8.18 8.87 14.19
CA GLY A 84 -9.03 7.69 14.01
C GLY A 84 -8.29 6.37 14.16
N ALA A 85 -7.42 6.30 15.17
CA ALA A 85 -6.61 5.12 15.50
C ALA A 85 -6.33 5.06 17.01
N ASP A 86 -5.65 4.00 17.47
CA ASP A 86 -5.26 3.84 18.89
C ASP A 86 -4.45 5.01 19.47
N LEU A 87 -3.88 5.86 18.62
CA LEU A 87 -3.21 7.10 19.01
C LEU A 87 -4.17 8.05 19.74
N ASP A 88 -5.43 8.13 19.32
CA ASP A 88 -6.41 9.08 19.86
C ASP A 88 -6.78 8.77 21.33
N LYS A 89 -6.59 7.51 21.75
CA LYS A 89 -6.85 7.05 23.13
C LYS A 89 -5.69 7.32 24.07
N ASN A 90 -4.45 7.32 23.56
CA ASN A 90 -3.27 7.14 24.39
C ASN A 90 -2.19 8.20 24.22
N LEU A 91 -2.26 9.05 23.20
CA LEU A 91 -1.22 10.01 22.88
C LEU A 91 -1.56 11.43 23.35
N MET A 92 -0.58 12.06 24.00
CA MET A 92 -0.62 13.45 24.43
C MET A 92 0.60 14.19 23.87
N LEU A 93 0.39 15.28 23.14
CA LEU A 93 1.48 16.05 22.52
C LEU A 93 1.71 17.37 23.23
N LEU A 94 2.98 17.68 23.48
CA LEU A 94 3.41 18.91 24.11
C LEU A 94 4.48 19.58 23.28
N ARG A 95 4.74 20.86 23.54
CA ARG A 95 5.93 21.54 23.04
C ARG A 95 7.20 20.79 23.50
N LEU A 96 8.16 20.60 22.59
CA LEU A 96 9.42 19.89 22.84
C LEU A 96 10.11 20.37 24.12
N HIS A 97 10.30 21.67 24.28
CA HIS A 97 10.94 22.25 25.46
C HIS A 97 10.19 21.98 26.78
N ASP A 98 8.86 21.93 26.74
CA ASP A 98 8.07 21.65 27.95
C ASP A 98 8.14 20.16 28.30
N ALA A 99 8.10 19.27 27.30
CA ALA A 99 8.33 17.84 27.51
C ALA A 99 9.73 17.56 28.09
N MET A 100 10.77 18.23 27.59
CA MET A 100 12.14 18.12 28.14
C MET A 100 12.19 18.58 29.61
N LYS A 101 11.52 19.68 29.96
CA LYS A 101 11.42 20.15 31.36
C LYS A 101 10.67 19.16 32.24
N LEU A 102 9.58 18.56 31.75
CA LEU A 102 8.80 17.56 32.49
C LEU A 102 9.62 16.29 32.76
N LYS A 103 10.41 15.83 31.76
CA LYS A 103 11.31 14.68 31.89
C LYS A 103 12.63 15.00 32.59
N ARG A 104 12.92 16.27 32.87
CA ARG A 104 14.21 16.77 33.43
C ARG A 104 15.41 16.40 32.55
N GLN A 105 15.27 16.54 31.24
CA GLN A 105 16.30 16.24 30.25
C GLN A 105 16.80 17.51 29.56
N THR A 106 18.07 17.50 29.14
CA THR A 106 18.72 18.60 28.41
C THR A 106 18.97 18.28 26.93
N HIS A 107 18.78 17.04 26.52
CA HIS A 107 18.94 16.55 25.15
C HIS A 107 17.62 16.00 24.61
N VAL A 108 17.53 15.90 23.28
CA VAL A 108 16.39 15.29 22.59
C VAL A 108 16.52 13.77 22.64
N ASP A 109 15.41 13.05 22.87
CA ASP A 109 15.39 11.57 22.96
C ASP A 109 15.49 10.89 21.59
N SER A 110 14.83 11.42 20.57
CA SER A 110 14.72 10.78 19.26
C SER A 110 14.52 11.78 18.12
N LEU A 111 14.98 11.38 16.93
CA LEU A 111 14.70 12.04 15.66
C LEU A 111 13.70 11.20 14.87
N THR A 112 12.66 11.82 14.33
CA THR A 112 11.70 11.15 13.44
C THR A 112 12.04 11.47 11.99
N LEU A 113 12.06 10.44 11.15
CA LEU A 113 12.36 10.55 9.73
C LEU A 113 11.14 10.12 8.93
N LYS A 114 10.83 10.87 7.87
CA LYS A 114 9.82 10.50 6.87
C LYS A 114 10.52 9.96 5.64
N PHE A 115 10.16 8.75 5.24
CA PHE A 115 10.67 8.12 4.03
C PHE A 115 9.61 8.17 2.94
N THR A 116 10.05 8.31 1.68
CA THR A 116 9.15 8.18 0.52
C THR A 116 8.62 6.76 0.41
N ASP A 117 9.49 5.76 0.59
CA ASP A 117 9.11 4.36 0.70
C ASP A 117 9.25 3.90 2.15
N LEU A 118 8.09 3.74 2.80
CA LEU A 118 7.96 3.29 4.18
C LEU A 118 8.60 1.91 4.39
N PHE A 119 8.55 1.04 3.37
CA PHE A 119 8.96 -0.36 3.44
C PHE A 119 10.48 -0.54 3.38
N ARG A 120 11.21 0.49 2.93
CA ARG A 120 12.68 0.52 2.93
C ARG A 120 13.28 1.06 4.23
N ALA A 121 12.46 1.58 5.14
CA ALA A 121 12.93 2.14 6.41
C ALA A 121 13.87 1.21 7.21
N PRO A 122 13.69 -0.12 7.31
CA PRO A 122 14.57 -1.00 8.08
C PRO A 122 15.96 -1.11 7.46
N GLU A 123 16.04 -1.21 6.12
CA GLU A 123 17.30 -1.22 5.36
C GLU A 123 18.04 0.10 5.58
N ILE A 124 17.36 1.23 5.33
CA ILE A 124 17.97 2.56 5.44
C ILE A 124 18.40 2.85 6.89
N LEU A 125 17.58 2.50 7.88
CA LEU A 125 17.94 2.69 9.29
C LEU A 125 19.10 1.79 9.72
N HIS A 126 19.23 0.59 9.13
CA HIS A 126 20.37 -0.27 9.36
C HIS A 126 21.66 0.36 8.80
N ASP A 127 21.63 0.83 7.56
CA ASP A 127 22.78 1.49 6.93
C ASP A 127 23.19 2.78 7.67
N LEU A 128 22.21 3.55 8.14
CA LEU A 128 22.45 4.73 8.99
C LEU A 128 23.10 4.37 10.32
N SER A 129 22.67 3.26 10.94
CA SER A 129 23.26 2.80 12.20
C SER A 129 24.73 2.37 12.04
N LEU A 130 25.09 1.80 10.89
CA LEU A 130 26.46 1.37 10.57
C LEU A 130 27.39 2.53 10.19
N SER A 131 26.85 3.58 9.57
CA SER A 131 27.61 4.74 9.10
C SER A 131 27.73 5.86 10.15
N SER A 132 26.92 5.81 11.21
CA SER A 132 26.98 6.76 12.32
C SER A 132 28.17 6.49 13.23
N SER A 133 28.89 7.55 13.61
CA SER A 133 29.95 7.49 14.63
C SER A 133 29.42 7.37 16.05
N GLN A 134 28.11 7.59 16.25
CA GLN A 134 27.39 7.42 17.51
C GLN A 134 26.54 6.16 17.47
N GLU A 135 26.35 5.50 18.61
CA GLU A 135 25.41 4.39 18.78
C GLU A 135 23.97 4.90 18.62
N VAL A 136 23.46 4.87 17.38
CA VAL A 136 22.10 5.26 17.04
C VAL A 136 21.29 4.01 16.75
N PHE A 137 20.17 3.85 17.45
CA PHE A 137 19.24 2.74 17.23
C PHE A 137 18.04 3.21 16.41
N GLY A 138 17.94 2.75 15.17
CA GLY A 138 16.79 2.99 14.32
C GLY A 138 15.60 2.09 14.70
N VAL A 139 14.43 2.69 14.93
CA VAL A 139 13.18 1.96 15.14
C VAL A 139 12.21 2.31 14.02
N SER A 140 11.93 1.34 13.15
CA SER A 140 10.96 1.51 12.06
C SER A 140 9.53 1.27 12.55
N TRP A 141 8.56 1.84 11.84
CA TRP A 141 7.14 1.57 12.07
C TRP A 141 6.81 0.07 11.90
N MET A 142 7.51 -0.64 11.02
CA MET A 142 7.37 -2.09 10.84
C MET A 142 7.83 -2.87 12.08
N ARG A 143 8.91 -2.43 12.74
CA ARG A 143 9.33 -3.06 13.99
C ARG A 143 8.33 -2.80 15.11
N GLN A 144 7.75 -1.60 15.17
CA GLN A 144 6.73 -1.26 16.17
C GLN A 144 5.39 -1.96 15.90
N ASN A 145 5.04 -2.17 14.63
CA ASN A 145 3.77 -2.73 14.19
C ASN A 145 3.99 -4.02 13.37
N GLY A 146 4.83 -4.93 13.87
CA GLY A 146 5.23 -6.16 13.15
C GLY A 146 4.04 -6.96 12.63
N ASN A 147 3.03 -7.18 13.47
CA ASN A 147 1.81 -7.90 13.08
C ASN A 147 1.08 -7.23 11.90
N LEU A 148 1.01 -5.90 11.87
CA LEU A 148 0.36 -5.17 10.78
C LEU A 148 1.19 -5.27 9.51
N TYR A 149 2.52 -5.19 9.61
CA TYR A 149 3.42 -5.35 8.46
C TYR A 149 3.33 -6.75 7.88
N ASP A 150 3.37 -7.79 8.72
CA ASP A 150 3.24 -9.18 8.30
C ASP A 150 1.88 -9.42 7.64
N ALA A 151 0.80 -8.85 8.19
CA ALA A 151 -0.53 -8.88 7.58
C ALA A 151 -0.55 -8.21 6.19
N ILE A 152 0.10 -7.05 6.04
CA ILE A 152 0.18 -6.36 4.74
C ILE A 152 0.98 -7.20 3.72
N GLN A 153 2.11 -7.79 4.13
CA GLN A 153 2.95 -8.58 3.22
C GLN A 153 2.29 -9.89 2.81
N THR A 154 1.69 -10.60 3.76
CA THR A 154 0.90 -11.81 3.48
C THR A 154 -0.26 -11.48 2.54
N GLN A 155 -0.99 -10.38 2.78
CA GLN A 155 -2.07 -9.93 1.90
C GLN A 155 -1.58 -9.64 0.47
N LYS A 156 -0.44 -8.95 0.32
CA LYS A 156 0.17 -8.70 -0.99
C LYS A 156 0.54 -10.01 -1.71
N ALA A 157 1.13 -10.96 -1.00
CA ALA A 157 1.48 -12.27 -1.57
C ALA A 157 0.23 -13.05 -2.01
N THR A 158 -0.86 -13.00 -1.23
CA THR A 158 -2.14 -13.61 -1.60
C THR A 158 -2.73 -12.97 -2.85
N MET A 159 -2.71 -11.64 -2.98
CA MET A 159 -3.16 -10.95 -4.19
C MET A 159 -2.36 -11.38 -5.42
N PHE A 160 -1.03 -11.48 -5.30
CA PHE A 160 -0.18 -11.98 -6.37
C PHE A 160 -0.54 -13.42 -6.79
N LEU A 161 -0.75 -14.32 -5.82
CA LEU A 161 -1.17 -15.70 -6.09
C LEU A 161 -2.52 -15.74 -6.82
N LEU A 162 -3.51 -14.97 -6.35
CA LEU A 162 -4.83 -14.90 -6.98
C LEU A 162 -4.74 -14.41 -8.43
N LEU A 163 -3.95 -13.37 -8.68
CA LEU A 163 -3.70 -12.87 -10.03
C LEU A 163 -3.05 -13.94 -10.92
N MET A 164 -2.09 -14.70 -10.40
CA MET A 164 -1.45 -15.79 -11.16
C MET A 164 -2.43 -16.90 -11.53
N VAL A 165 -3.39 -17.21 -10.66
CA VAL A 165 -4.47 -18.17 -11.00
C VAL A 165 -5.36 -17.63 -12.11
N LEU A 166 -5.72 -16.35 -12.08
CA LEU A 166 -6.50 -15.71 -13.15
C LEU A 166 -5.74 -15.74 -14.49
N VAL A 167 -4.44 -15.45 -14.47
CA VAL A 167 -3.56 -15.54 -15.64
C VAL A 167 -3.50 -16.98 -16.16
N ALA A 168 -3.39 -17.98 -15.28
CA ALA A 168 -3.39 -19.38 -15.69
C ALA A 168 -4.71 -19.79 -16.39
N VAL A 169 -5.86 -19.35 -15.86
CA VAL A 169 -7.17 -19.55 -16.50
C VAL A 169 -7.24 -18.86 -17.87
N ALA A 170 -6.74 -17.64 -17.97
CA ALA A 170 -6.69 -16.90 -19.24
C ALA A 170 -5.77 -17.59 -20.27
N ALA A 171 -4.59 -18.06 -19.83
CA ALA A 171 -3.66 -18.81 -20.68
C ALA A 171 -4.28 -20.12 -21.17
N PHE A 172 -5.04 -20.83 -20.32
CA PHE A 172 -5.77 -22.02 -20.74
C PHE A 172 -6.81 -21.70 -21.83
N ASN A 173 -7.59 -20.63 -21.65
CA ASN A 173 -8.54 -20.18 -22.66
C ASN A 173 -7.86 -19.80 -23.98
N LEU A 174 -6.70 -19.15 -23.91
CA LEU A 174 -5.88 -18.84 -25.09
C LEU A 174 -5.43 -20.11 -25.81
N VAL A 175 -4.96 -21.12 -25.06
CA VAL A 175 -4.59 -22.43 -25.63
C VAL A 175 -5.78 -23.09 -26.32
N SER A 176 -6.94 -23.12 -25.68
CA SER A 176 -8.17 -23.69 -26.26
C SER A 176 -8.55 -22.99 -27.57
N ASN A 177 -8.49 -21.65 -27.59
CA ASN A 177 -8.81 -20.86 -28.77
C ASN A 177 -7.81 -21.08 -29.92
N LEU A 178 -6.51 -21.13 -29.60
CA LEU A 178 -5.47 -21.42 -30.60
C LEU A 178 -5.60 -22.83 -31.16
N VAL A 179 -5.87 -23.83 -30.34
CA VAL A 179 -6.09 -25.21 -30.81
C VAL A 179 -7.31 -25.26 -31.73
N MET A 180 -8.42 -24.61 -31.36
CA MET A 180 -9.60 -24.51 -32.20
C MET A 180 -9.28 -23.83 -33.54
N THR A 181 -8.55 -22.72 -33.51
CA THR A 181 -8.13 -21.99 -34.73
C THR A 181 -7.24 -22.85 -35.63
N VAL A 182 -6.36 -23.66 -35.06
CA VAL A 182 -5.54 -24.62 -35.81
C VAL A 182 -6.42 -25.67 -36.48
N ASP A 183 -7.40 -26.20 -35.74
CA ASP A 183 -8.31 -27.24 -36.23
C ASP A 183 -9.24 -26.71 -37.34
N ASP A 184 -9.75 -25.48 -37.21
CA ASP A 184 -10.58 -24.82 -38.22
C ASP A 184 -9.81 -24.51 -39.53
N ASN A 185 -8.50 -24.26 -39.45
CA ASN A 185 -7.66 -23.90 -40.60
C ASN A 185 -6.76 -25.05 -41.08
N GLN A 186 -7.10 -26.31 -40.78
CA GLN A 186 -6.28 -27.47 -41.17
C GLN A 186 -6.11 -27.63 -42.68
N SER A 187 -7.15 -27.37 -43.48
CA SER A 187 -7.10 -27.44 -44.94
C SER A 187 -6.17 -26.38 -45.53
N GLU A 188 -6.23 -25.14 -45.01
CA GLU A 188 -5.33 -24.06 -45.41
C GLU A 188 -3.86 -24.37 -45.09
N ILE A 189 -3.59 -24.93 -43.89
CA ILE A 189 -2.24 -25.38 -43.50
C ILE A 189 -1.76 -26.48 -44.45
N ALA A 190 -2.64 -27.41 -44.84
CA ALA A 190 -2.30 -28.49 -45.76
C ALA A 190 -1.92 -27.94 -47.15
N ILE A 191 -2.68 -26.98 -47.69
CA ILE A 191 -2.39 -26.30 -48.95
C ILE A 191 -1.04 -25.56 -48.86
N LEU A 192 -0.78 -24.85 -47.76
CA LEU A 192 0.49 -24.14 -47.57
C LEU A 192 1.69 -25.10 -47.59
N LYS A 193 1.54 -26.27 -46.94
CA LYS A 193 2.58 -27.31 -46.92
C LYS A 193 2.79 -27.97 -48.29
N THR A 194 1.74 -28.19 -49.07
CA THR A 194 1.89 -28.72 -50.43
C THR A 194 2.54 -27.72 -51.38
N MET A 195 2.38 -26.41 -51.13
CA MET A 195 3.13 -25.35 -51.82
C MET A 195 4.59 -25.22 -51.36
N GLY A 196 5.04 -26.01 -50.38
CA GLY A 196 6.44 -26.07 -49.95
C GLY A 196 6.75 -25.42 -48.60
N ALA A 197 5.76 -24.97 -47.83
CA ALA A 197 5.98 -24.47 -46.49
C ALA A 197 6.49 -25.57 -45.56
N SER A 198 7.56 -25.27 -44.81
CA SER A 198 8.11 -26.20 -43.83
C SER A 198 7.31 -26.18 -42.53
N ASN A 199 7.48 -27.22 -41.69
CA ASN A 199 6.90 -27.24 -40.35
C ASN A 199 7.35 -26.04 -39.48
N ARG A 200 8.54 -25.47 -39.76
CA ARG A 200 9.03 -24.28 -39.05
C ARG A 200 8.26 -23.03 -39.45
N ASP A 201 7.90 -22.90 -40.72
CA ASP A 201 7.16 -21.73 -41.21
C ASP A 201 5.77 -21.69 -40.56
N VAL A 202 5.07 -22.84 -40.54
CA VAL A 202 3.77 -22.98 -39.85
C VAL A 202 3.91 -22.70 -38.36
N LEU A 203 4.95 -23.24 -37.70
CA LEU A 203 5.21 -22.97 -36.28
C LEU A 203 5.36 -21.46 -35.99
N ILE A 204 6.16 -20.76 -36.79
CA ILE A 204 6.43 -19.32 -36.62
C ILE A 204 5.14 -18.50 -36.79
N VAL A 205 4.31 -18.83 -37.78
CA VAL A 205 3.03 -18.13 -38.00
C VAL A 205 2.12 -18.24 -36.77
N PHE A 206 1.94 -19.45 -36.23
CA PHE A 206 1.08 -19.64 -35.06
C PHE A 206 1.67 -19.07 -33.76
N ILE A 207 3.00 -19.10 -33.59
CA ILE A 207 3.66 -18.39 -32.48
C ILE A 207 3.44 -16.88 -32.60
N ALA A 208 3.67 -16.30 -33.78
CA ALA A 208 3.47 -14.88 -34.02
C ALA A 208 2.01 -14.46 -33.79
N HIS A 209 1.06 -15.29 -34.21
CA HIS A 209 -0.36 -15.07 -33.95
C HIS A 209 -0.68 -15.04 -32.45
N GLY A 210 -0.27 -16.05 -31.68
CA GLY A 210 -0.52 -16.07 -30.24
C GLY A 210 0.21 -14.97 -29.47
N LEU A 211 1.41 -14.58 -29.90
CA LEU A 211 2.12 -13.41 -29.36
C LEU A 211 1.36 -12.11 -29.63
N MET A 212 0.84 -11.93 -30.84
CA MET A 212 0.06 -10.75 -31.22
C MET A 212 -1.23 -10.66 -30.39
N VAL A 213 -1.97 -11.77 -30.25
CA VAL A 213 -3.18 -11.83 -29.41
C VAL A 213 -2.85 -11.52 -27.95
N SER A 214 -1.77 -12.10 -27.41
CA SER A 214 -1.33 -11.85 -26.03
C SER A 214 -0.93 -10.40 -25.81
N MET A 215 -0.23 -9.79 -26.77
CA MET A 215 0.22 -8.39 -26.69
C MET A 215 -0.96 -7.42 -26.75
N VAL A 216 -1.89 -7.64 -27.68
CA VAL A 216 -3.11 -6.80 -27.81
C VAL A 216 -3.97 -6.95 -26.55
N GLY A 217 -4.16 -8.18 -26.07
CA GLY A 217 -4.88 -8.45 -24.83
C GLY A 217 -4.26 -7.77 -23.61
N LEU A 218 -2.92 -7.82 -23.49
CA LEU A 218 -2.19 -7.12 -22.43
C LEU A 218 -2.39 -5.61 -22.51
N LEU A 219 -2.20 -4.99 -23.67
CA LEU A 219 -2.32 -3.54 -23.85
C LEU A 219 -3.74 -3.05 -23.53
N LEU A 220 -4.76 -3.74 -24.05
CA LEU A 220 -6.16 -3.41 -23.77
C LEU A 220 -6.49 -3.64 -22.29
N GLY A 221 -6.05 -4.75 -21.71
CA GLY A 221 -6.26 -5.05 -20.29
C GLY A 221 -5.63 -4.01 -19.37
N LEU A 222 -4.39 -3.59 -19.66
CA LEU A 222 -3.70 -2.53 -18.92
C LEU A 222 -4.41 -1.19 -19.05
N LEU A 223 -4.81 -0.81 -20.27
CA LEU A 223 -5.52 0.44 -20.51
C LEU A 223 -6.85 0.47 -19.75
N VAL A 224 -7.66 -0.58 -19.87
CA VAL A 224 -8.93 -0.72 -19.17
C VAL A 224 -8.73 -0.76 -17.65
N GLY A 225 -7.75 -1.52 -17.16
CA GLY A 225 -7.45 -1.63 -15.73
C GLY A 225 -7.00 -0.31 -15.10
N ILE A 226 -6.14 0.45 -15.78
CA ILE A 226 -5.71 1.77 -15.33
C ILE A 226 -6.88 2.76 -15.37
N ALA A 227 -7.69 2.75 -16.44
CA ALA A 227 -8.85 3.62 -16.57
C ALA A 227 -9.90 3.34 -15.47
N LEU A 228 -10.18 2.06 -15.18
CA LEU A 228 -11.08 1.65 -14.10
C LEU A 228 -10.55 2.07 -12.74
N THR A 229 -9.27 1.80 -12.46
CA THR A 229 -8.63 2.19 -11.18
C THR A 229 -8.66 3.71 -10.98
N SER A 230 -8.39 4.49 -12.03
CA SER A 230 -8.46 5.95 -11.97
C SER A 230 -9.89 6.48 -11.77
N SER A 231 -10.89 5.71 -12.20
CA SER A 231 -12.31 6.06 -12.07
C SER A 231 -12.96 5.50 -10.80
N LEU A 232 -12.23 4.74 -9.96
CA LEU A 232 -12.79 4.09 -8.78
C LEU A 232 -13.50 5.06 -7.83
N GLY A 233 -12.95 6.26 -7.63
CA GLY A 233 -13.59 7.27 -6.79
C GLY A 233 -14.96 7.71 -7.32
N ILE A 234 -15.10 7.84 -8.64
CA ILE A 234 -16.36 8.18 -9.31
C ILE A 234 -17.35 7.01 -9.17
N ILE A 235 -16.89 5.78 -9.44
CA ILE A 235 -17.71 4.56 -9.34
C ILE A 235 -18.21 4.39 -7.91
N TYR A 236 -17.35 4.61 -6.92
CA TYR A 236 -17.70 4.57 -5.50
C TYR A 236 -18.81 5.58 -5.18
N ASN A 237 -18.63 6.86 -5.52
CA ASN A 237 -19.64 7.89 -5.25
C ASN A 237 -20.98 7.58 -5.94
N PHE A 238 -20.94 7.07 -7.16
CA PHE A 238 -22.14 6.65 -7.89
C PHE A 238 -22.88 5.51 -7.17
N LEU A 239 -22.15 4.47 -6.74
CA LEU A 239 -22.73 3.33 -6.02
C LEU A 239 -23.28 3.74 -4.65
N THR A 240 -22.55 4.56 -3.89
CA THR A 240 -23.01 5.07 -2.59
C THR A 240 -24.32 5.85 -2.72
N ASN A 241 -24.42 6.73 -3.72
CA ASN A 241 -25.65 7.48 -3.98
C ASN A 241 -26.80 6.57 -4.46
N ALA A 242 -26.50 5.58 -5.30
CA ALA A 242 -27.51 4.68 -5.86
C ALA A 242 -28.05 3.69 -4.82
N LEU A 243 -27.19 3.16 -3.94
CA LEU A 243 -27.55 2.15 -2.94
C LEU A 243 -27.88 2.73 -1.56
N SER A 244 -27.64 4.03 -1.31
CA SER A 244 -27.80 4.68 0.00
C SER A 244 -27.07 3.97 1.14
N LEU A 245 -26.00 3.25 0.82
CA LEU A 245 -25.14 2.54 1.79
C LEU A 245 -23.80 3.28 1.86
N ASP A 246 -23.52 3.91 2.99
CA ASP A 246 -22.19 4.46 3.25
C ASP A 246 -21.26 3.34 3.71
N LEU A 247 -20.68 2.63 2.74
CA LEU A 247 -19.75 1.53 3.01
C LEU A 247 -18.47 1.97 3.74
N MET A 248 -18.19 3.28 3.79
CA MET A 248 -16.97 3.85 4.40
C MET A 248 -17.26 4.63 5.69
N SER A 249 -18.49 4.60 6.23
CA SER A 249 -18.82 5.30 7.47
C SER A 249 -17.99 4.83 8.68
N GLU A 250 -17.50 3.60 8.62
CA GLU A 250 -16.69 2.95 9.67
C GLU A 250 -15.18 3.02 9.39
N TYR A 251 -14.77 3.53 8.22
CA TYR A 251 -13.36 3.65 7.83
C TYR A 251 -12.86 5.10 7.97
N PHE A 252 -11.65 5.25 8.51
CA PHE A 252 -11.02 6.54 8.81
C PHE A 252 -10.87 7.49 7.60
N ILE A 253 -10.75 6.94 6.38
CA ILE A 253 -10.58 7.71 5.14
C ILE A 253 -11.89 7.67 4.36
N ARG A 254 -12.56 8.82 4.20
CA ARG A 254 -13.85 8.96 3.46
C ARG A 254 -13.72 8.91 1.94
N TYR A 255 -12.60 8.40 1.43
CA TYR A 255 -12.37 8.16 0.01
C TYR A 255 -11.49 6.92 -0.12
N LEU A 256 -11.63 6.16 -1.21
CA LEU A 256 -10.68 5.10 -1.52
C LEU A 256 -9.42 5.73 -2.11
N PRO A 257 -8.28 5.79 -1.39
CA PRO A 257 -7.03 6.19 -2.01
C PRO A 257 -6.64 5.13 -3.03
N THR A 258 -6.54 5.53 -4.30
CA THR A 258 -6.02 4.67 -5.36
C THR A 258 -4.55 5.01 -5.60
N ASP A 259 -3.68 4.02 -5.37
CA ASP A 259 -2.25 4.14 -5.64
C ASP A 259 -1.87 3.16 -6.74
N ILE A 260 -1.59 3.68 -7.94
CA ILE A 260 -1.18 2.89 -9.09
C ILE A 260 0.33 2.82 -9.12
N ARG A 261 0.86 1.70 -8.63
CA ARG A 261 2.30 1.42 -8.65
C ARG A 261 2.67 0.83 -10.00
N PHE A 262 3.24 1.65 -10.90
CA PHE A 262 3.65 1.22 -12.24
C PHE A 262 4.63 0.04 -12.25
N GLU A 263 5.43 -0.10 -11.19
CA GLU A 263 6.31 -1.26 -10.99
C GLU A 263 5.51 -2.56 -10.88
N ASP A 264 4.45 -2.59 -10.05
CA ASP A 264 3.59 -3.75 -9.88
C ASP A 264 2.86 -4.08 -11.20
N VAL A 265 2.36 -3.04 -11.88
CA VAL A 265 1.68 -3.17 -13.19
C VAL A 265 2.62 -3.75 -14.25
N GLY A 266 3.86 -3.25 -14.32
CA GLY A 266 4.87 -3.73 -15.26
C GLY A 266 5.30 -5.17 -14.97
N MET A 267 5.52 -5.51 -13.69
CA MET A 267 5.90 -6.86 -13.29
C MET A 267 4.78 -7.87 -13.59
N ILE A 268 3.54 -7.58 -13.22
CA ILE A 268 2.39 -8.46 -13.48
C ILE A 268 2.16 -8.59 -14.99
N GLY A 269 2.23 -7.48 -15.73
CA GLY A 269 2.09 -7.50 -17.19
C GLY A 269 3.16 -8.35 -17.88
N LEU A 270 4.42 -8.22 -17.46
CA LEU A 270 5.54 -9.01 -17.99
C LEU A 270 5.36 -10.51 -17.69
N VAL A 271 5.06 -10.87 -16.44
CA VAL A 271 4.86 -12.27 -16.05
C VAL A 271 3.68 -12.87 -16.82
N SER A 272 2.57 -12.14 -16.93
CA SER A 272 1.38 -12.58 -17.67
C SER A 272 1.70 -12.79 -19.16
N PHE A 273 2.41 -11.86 -19.77
CA PHE A 273 2.83 -11.97 -21.17
C PHE A 273 3.73 -13.19 -21.40
N ILE A 274 4.70 -13.43 -20.51
CA ILE A 274 5.59 -14.60 -20.59
C ILE A 274 4.78 -15.89 -20.49
N VAL A 275 3.88 -16.00 -19.51
CA VAL A 275 3.05 -17.20 -19.31
C VAL A 275 2.17 -17.49 -20.53
N CYS A 276 1.47 -16.48 -21.06
CA CYS A 276 0.63 -16.64 -22.27
C CYS A 276 1.46 -16.95 -23.53
N SER A 277 2.63 -16.32 -23.67
CA SER A 277 3.55 -16.59 -24.77
C SER A 277 4.07 -18.02 -24.75
N LEU A 278 4.45 -18.54 -23.58
CA LEU A 278 4.88 -19.93 -23.41
C LEU A 278 3.74 -20.90 -23.69
N ALA A 279 2.52 -20.58 -23.26
CA ALA A 279 1.34 -21.40 -23.52
C ALA A 279 1.04 -21.56 -25.03
N THR A 280 1.35 -20.55 -25.84
CA THR A 280 1.18 -20.57 -27.31
C THR A 280 2.04 -21.63 -28.01
N PHE A 281 3.14 -22.06 -27.40
CA PHE A 281 4.05 -23.01 -28.03
C PHE A 281 3.41 -24.38 -28.30
N PHE A 282 2.57 -24.86 -27.38
CA PHE A 282 1.93 -26.18 -27.51
C PHE A 282 0.98 -26.25 -28.73
N PRO A 283 0.00 -25.33 -28.90
CA PRO A 283 -0.86 -25.31 -30.09
C PRO A 283 -0.07 -25.11 -31.38
N ALA A 284 0.93 -24.22 -31.38
CA ALA A 284 1.73 -23.95 -32.56
C ALA A 284 2.52 -25.19 -33.02
N SER A 285 3.06 -25.97 -32.07
CA SER A 285 3.71 -27.24 -32.41
C SER A 285 2.72 -28.30 -32.89
N LYS A 286 1.46 -28.29 -32.43
CA LYS A 286 0.40 -29.18 -32.96
C LYS A 286 0.15 -28.84 -34.43
N ALA A 287 -0.08 -27.57 -34.75
CA ALA A 287 -0.31 -27.07 -36.11
C ALA A 287 0.83 -27.41 -37.08
N ALA A 288 2.07 -27.24 -36.62
CA ALA A 288 3.26 -27.54 -37.39
C ALA A 288 3.38 -29.03 -37.75
N ARG A 289 2.80 -29.95 -36.98
CA ARG A 289 2.90 -31.40 -37.19
C ARG A 289 1.72 -32.00 -37.98
N THR A 290 0.75 -31.18 -38.36
CA THR A 290 -0.41 -31.58 -39.14
C THR A 290 -0.01 -32.18 -40.51
N ASN A 291 -0.52 -33.37 -40.85
CA ASN A 291 -0.17 -34.09 -42.07
C ASN A 291 -1.11 -33.72 -43.24
N PRO A 292 -0.61 -33.07 -44.31
CA PRO A 292 -1.45 -32.61 -45.42
C PRO A 292 -2.20 -33.73 -46.15
N VAL A 293 -1.63 -34.95 -46.20
CA VAL A 293 -2.20 -36.07 -46.97
C VAL A 293 -3.45 -36.64 -46.30
N GLU A 294 -3.49 -36.71 -44.98
CA GLU A 294 -4.63 -37.27 -44.23
C GLU A 294 -5.86 -36.35 -44.25
N ILE A 295 -5.63 -35.03 -44.29
CA ILE A 295 -6.69 -34.02 -44.23
C ILE A 295 -7.37 -33.86 -45.59
N LEU A 296 -6.58 -33.73 -46.66
CA LEU A 296 -7.14 -33.59 -48.01
C LEU A 296 -7.88 -34.86 -48.48
N ALA A 297 -7.52 -36.02 -47.93
CA ALA A 297 -8.22 -37.28 -48.20
C ALA A 297 -9.61 -37.37 -47.53
N HIS A 298 -9.89 -36.55 -46.50
CA HIS A 298 -11.18 -36.51 -45.80
C HIS A 298 -12.15 -35.44 -46.34
N GLU A 299 -11.73 -34.60 -47.29
CA GLU A 299 -12.59 -33.60 -47.96
C GLU A 299 -13.32 -34.15 -49.22
N HIS A 300 -13.20 -35.45 -49.50
CA HIS A 300 -13.89 -36.14 -50.61
C HIS A 300 -15.00 -37.08 -50.14
#